data_AF-A0A2M7SPC6-F1
#
_entry.id   AF-A0A2M7SPC6-F1
#
_cell.length_a   1.000
_cell.length_b   1.000
_cell.length_c   1.000
_cell.angle_alpha   90.00
_cell.angle_beta   90.00
_cell.angle_gamma   90.00
#
_symmetry.space_group_name_H-M   'P 1'
#
loop_
_entity.id
_entity.type
_entity.pdbx_description
1 polymer ?
#
loop_
_entity_poly.entity_id
_entity_poly.type
_entity_poly.pdbx_seq_one_letter_code
_entity_poly.pdbx_strand_id
1 'polypeptide(L)'
;METTIEDIVAREILDSRGNPTVEVEVTLMDGSRGRAAVPSGASTGVHEALELRDGDKKRYNGKGVLKAVAAVNEVLAEELFGWDATDQKAIDAEMVALDGTPNKSKFGANAILGVSLAVAKAAAASLGLPLYRYIGSVYAHVLPVPQMNILNGGAHTAWQSTDAQEFMVMPLGAPTFAEGLRWGAEIYHALKSVLKEKGYVTLVGDEGGYAPALKANNEAVEVILEAIAKAGFKAGRGEQVAIALDPAASELYDEETKTYNLRKEGKKLTGAQMVEFWAKWVKDYPIVSIEDGLAQDDWESWVLLTRELGDKIQIVGDDLLVTNPERVRRGIREKTCNALLVKLNQIGTLTETIEAVETCQRAGWRAVTSHRSGETEDSTIADLAVALNMGQIKTGAPARSDR
;
A
#
# COMPACT_ATOMS: atom_id res chain seq x y z
N MET A 1 28.23 -1.78 21.54
CA MET A 1 26.96 -2.23 20.93
C MET A 1 27.33 -3.48 20.20
N GLU A 2 26.76 -4.61 20.59
CA GLU A 2 27.03 -5.90 19.97
C GLU A 2 25.79 -6.21 19.13
N THR A 3 25.85 -5.79 17.87
CA THR A 3 24.72 -5.84 16.92
C THR A 3 24.57 -7.20 16.26
N THR A 4 25.31 -8.19 16.74
CA THR A 4 25.29 -9.55 16.23
C THR A 4 23.96 -10.22 16.59
N ILE A 5 23.33 -10.87 15.60
CA ILE A 5 22.09 -11.63 15.79
C ILE A 5 22.37 -12.83 16.69
N GLU A 6 21.62 -12.91 17.79
CA GLU A 6 21.65 -14.03 18.74
C GLU A 6 20.50 -15.02 18.50
N ASP A 7 19.29 -14.51 18.21
CA ASP A 7 18.10 -15.36 18.07
C ASP A 7 17.08 -14.73 17.11
N ILE A 8 16.36 -15.59 16.37
CA ILE A 8 15.26 -15.22 15.47
C ILE A 8 14.10 -16.18 15.71
N VAL A 9 12.93 -15.64 16.09
CA VAL A 9 11.73 -16.43 16.36
C VAL A 9 10.53 -15.87 15.62
N ALA A 10 9.85 -16.71 14.86
CA ALA A 10 8.58 -16.44 14.21
C ALA A 10 7.40 -17.13 14.91
N ARG A 11 6.23 -16.51 14.79
CA ARG A 11 4.94 -17.03 15.24
C ARG A 11 3.82 -16.67 14.27
N GLU A 12 2.76 -17.48 14.30
CA GLU A 12 1.50 -17.22 13.59
C GLU A 12 0.63 -16.30 14.46
N ILE A 13 0.27 -15.13 13.93
CA ILE A 13 -0.69 -14.18 14.53
C ILE A 13 -1.87 -13.93 13.59
N LEU A 14 -2.82 -13.06 13.94
CA LEU A 14 -3.95 -12.70 13.09
C LEU A 14 -3.81 -11.27 12.55
N ASP A 15 -4.11 -11.11 11.26
CA ASP A 15 -4.27 -9.79 10.62
C ASP A 15 -5.62 -9.14 10.99
N SER A 16 -5.83 -7.90 10.55
CA SER A 16 -7.04 -7.11 10.82
C SER A 16 -8.32 -7.65 10.18
N ARG A 17 -8.21 -8.68 9.33
CA ARG A 17 -9.32 -9.44 8.73
C ARG A 17 -9.51 -10.81 9.40
N GLY A 18 -8.73 -11.12 10.44
CA GLY A 18 -8.76 -12.39 11.15
C GLY A 18 -8.13 -13.56 10.41
N ASN A 19 -7.29 -13.31 9.39
CA ASN A 19 -6.53 -14.35 8.71
C ASN A 19 -5.13 -14.49 9.35
N PRO A 20 -4.53 -15.69 9.32
CA PRO A 20 -3.17 -15.88 9.77
C PRO A 20 -2.13 -15.06 8.98
N THR A 21 -1.16 -14.50 9.70
CA THR A 21 0.07 -13.89 9.16
C THR A 21 1.28 -14.18 10.06
N VAL A 22 2.47 -13.84 9.58
CA VAL A 22 3.76 -14.09 10.25
C VAL A 22 4.19 -12.85 11.04
N GLU A 23 4.56 -13.05 12.31
CA GLU A 23 5.31 -12.10 13.12
C GLU A 23 6.68 -12.69 13.47
N VAL A 24 7.73 -11.88 13.33
CA VAL A 24 9.12 -12.27 13.63
C VAL A 24 9.68 -11.34 14.71
N GLU A 25 10.40 -11.91 15.67
CA GLU A 25 11.22 -11.21 16.66
C GLU A 25 12.69 -11.60 16.48
N VAL A 26 13.57 -10.61 16.46
CA VAL A 26 15.03 -10.76 16.41
C VAL A 26 15.61 -10.20 17.71
N THR A 27 16.51 -10.97 18.35
CA THR A 27 17.29 -10.53 19.51
C THR A 27 18.77 -10.47 19.14
N LEU A 28 19.44 -9.39 19.52
CA LEU A 28 20.88 -9.20 19.33
C LEU A 28 21.65 -9.54 20.61
N MET A 29 22.95 -9.81 20.50
CA MET A 29 23.80 -10.20 21.63
C MET A 29 23.88 -9.14 22.75
N ASP A 30 23.64 -7.86 22.44
CA ASP A 30 23.51 -6.82 23.48
C ASP A 30 22.12 -6.75 24.15
N GLY A 31 21.21 -7.66 23.80
CA GLY A 31 19.85 -7.78 24.33
C GLY A 31 18.81 -6.91 23.62
N SER A 32 19.21 -6.10 22.64
CA SER A 32 18.28 -5.29 21.83
C SER A 32 17.38 -6.19 21.00
N ARG A 33 16.13 -5.73 20.77
CA ARG A 33 15.12 -6.52 20.07
C ARG A 33 14.41 -5.72 19.00
N GLY A 34 14.04 -6.40 17.93
CA GLY A 34 13.17 -5.89 16.89
C GLY A 34 12.05 -6.88 16.62
N ARG A 35 10.83 -6.37 16.40
CA ARG A 35 9.65 -7.19 16.10
C ARG A 35 8.92 -6.62 14.91
N ALA A 36 8.56 -7.46 13.96
CA ALA A 36 7.79 -7.07 12.80
C ALA A 36 6.73 -8.11 12.43
N ALA A 37 5.54 -7.63 12.09
CA ALA A 37 4.46 -8.43 11.54
C ALA A 37 4.21 -8.06 10.08
N VAL A 38 3.89 -9.06 9.25
CA VAL A 38 3.75 -8.86 7.81
C VAL A 38 2.29 -8.65 7.40
N PRO A 39 1.97 -7.58 6.65
CA PRO A 39 0.61 -7.36 6.16
C PRO A 39 0.27 -8.26 4.97
N SER A 40 -1.01 -8.33 4.60
CA SER A 40 -1.54 -9.23 3.57
C SER A 40 -2.58 -8.55 2.68
N GLY A 41 -2.50 -8.75 1.36
CA GLY A 41 -3.42 -8.16 0.37
C GLY A 41 -4.79 -8.84 0.27
N ALA A 42 -5.76 -8.19 -0.39
CA ALA A 42 -7.01 -8.81 -0.86
C ALA A 42 -6.95 -8.97 -2.39
N SER A 43 -6.78 -7.84 -3.07
CA SER A 43 -6.44 -7.74 -4.49
C SER A 43 -4.91 -7.75 -4.59
N THR A 44 -4.36 -8.78 -5.21
CA THR A 44 -2.91 -8.98 -5.34
C THR A 44 -2.52 -8.99 -6.81
N GLY A 45 -1.61 -8.12 -7.21
CA GLY A 45 -1.05 -8.12 -8.55
C GLY A 45 -0.42 -9.48 -8.89
N VAL A 46 -0.57 -9.93 -10.13
CA VAL A 46 -0.12 -11.29 -10.53
C VAL A 46 1.40 -11.45 -10.52
N HIS A 47 2.13 -10.33 -10.43
CA HIS A 47 3.59 -10.27 -10.43
C HIS A 47 4.17 -10.02 -9.02
N GLU A 48 3.35 -9.99 -7.96
CA GLU A 48 3.82 -9.88 -6.57
C GLU A 48 4.68 -11.08 -6.16
N ALA A 49 5.59 -10.86 -5.21
CA ALA A 49 6.28 -11.94 -4.51
C ALA A 49 5.26 -12.82 -3.76
N LEU A 50 5.56 -14.12 -3.65
CA LEU A 50 4.60 -15.11 -3.18
C LEU A 50 4.42 -15.04 -1.65
N GLU A 51 3.19 -14.78 -1.20
CA GLU A 51 2.78 -15.04 0.20
C GLU A 51 2.60 -16.56 0.41
N LEU A 52 3.45 -17.19 1.21
CA LEU A 52 3.37 -18.63 1.45
C LEU A 52 2.29 -18.95 2.49
N ARG A 53 1.29 -19.73 2.08
CA ARG A 53 0.22 -20.27 2.92
C ARG A 53 0.24 -21.80 2.93
N ASP A 54 -0.32 -22.39 4.00
CA ASP A 54 -0.23 -23.82 4.28
C ASP A 54 -1.07 -24.67 3.30
N GLY A 55 -2.25 -24.16 2.90
CA GLY A 55 -3.22 -24.90 2.09
C GLY A 55 -4.00 -25.97 2.87
N ASP A 56 -3.80 -26.09 4.19
CA ASP A 56 -4.54 -27.03 5.04
C ASP A 56 -5.96 -26.52 5.31
N LYS A 57 -6.95 -27.08 4.60
CA LYS A 57 -8.37 -26.72 4.74
C LYS A 57 -8.92 -26.90 6.16
N LYS A 58 -8.26 -27.68 7.02
CA LYS A 58 -8.69 -27.88 8.42
C LYS A 58 -8.30 -26.72 9.34
N ARG A 59 -7.33 -25.88 8.97
CA ARG A 59 -6.89 -24.71 9.75
C ARG A 59 -7.11 -23.44 8.94
N TYR A 60 -7.89 -22.51 9.50
CA TYR A 60 -8.15 -21.21 8.88
C TYR A 60 -8.55 -21.29 7.40
N ASN A 61 -9.31 -22.33 7.02
CA ASN A 61 -9.74 -22.59 5.64
C ASN A 61 -8.58 -22.65 4.62
N GLY A 62 -7.40 -23.15 5.01
CA GLY A 62 -6.21 -23.22 4.15
C GLY A 62 -5.29 -22.01 4.24
N LYS A 63 -5.63 -20.99 5.04
CA LYS A 63 -4.89 -19.73 5.13
C LYS A 63 -3.81 -19.69 6.21
N GLY A 64 -3.55 -20.80 6.92
CA GLY A 64 -2.45 -20.90 7.88
C GLY A 64 -1.09 -20.55 7.26
N VAL A 65 -0.13 -20.15 8.09
CA VAL A 65 1.22 -19.74 7.66
C VAL A 65 2.33 -20.50 8.40
N LEU A 66 2.05 -21.71 8.91
CA LEU A 66 3.03 -22.47 9.67
C LEU A 66 4.25 -22.87 8.84
N LYS A 67 4.11 -23.06 7.52
CA LYS A 67 5.26 -23.30 6.63
C LYS A 67 6.22 -22.10 6.59
N ALA A 68 5.68 -20.88 6.51
CA ALA A 68 6.49 -19.67 6.54
C ALA A 68 7.14 -19.46 7.92
N VAL A 69 6.39 -19.72 9.00
CA VAL A 69 6.93 -19.70 10.38
C VAL A 69 8.06 -20.72 10.56
N ALA A 70 7.92 -21.94 10.03
CA ALA A 70 8.95 -22.97 10.07
C ALA A 70 10.18 -22.55 9.26
N ALA A 71 10.01 -21.95 8.08
CA ALA A 71 11.14 -21.43 7.28
C ALA A 71 11.97 -20.40 8.06
N VAL A 72 11.33 -19.52 8.84
CA VAL A 72 12.04 -18.59 9.72
C VAL A 72 12.77 -19.34 10.84
N ASN A 73 12.04 -20.15 11.62
CA ASN A 73 12.56 -20.77 12.84
C ASN A 73 13.62 -21.85 12.60
N GLU A 74 13.57 -22.54 11.47
CA GLU A 74 14.42 -23.71 11.21
C GLU A 74 15.56 -23.40 10.24
N VAL A 75 15.38 -22.47 9.30
CA VAL A 75 16.37 -22.22 8.23
C VAL A 75 16.97 -20.83 8.35
N LEU A 76 16.15 -19.78 8.32
CA LEU A 76 16.67 -18.40 8.35
C LEU A 76 17.32 -18.07 9.70
N ALA A 77 16.78 -18.58 10.81
CA ALA A 77 17.37 -18.40 12.14
C ALA A 77 18.76 -19.05 12.26
N GLU A 78 18.93 -20.27 11.73
CA GLU A 78 20.22 -20.98 11.77
C GLU A 78 21.26 -20.25 10.90
N GLU A 79 20.90 -19.85 9.68
CA GLU A 79 21.84 -19.20 8.76
C GLU A 79 22.27 -17.81 9.25
N LEU A 80 21.34 -17.01 9.77
CA LEU A 80 21.59 -15.63 10.17
C LEU A 80 22.18 -15.49 11.59
N PHE A 81 22.31 -16.59 12.34
CA PHE A 81 22.98 -16.56 13.64
C PHE A 81 24.41 -16.05 13.50
N GLY A 82 24.80 -15.07 14.31
CA GLY A 82 26.15 -14.50 14.27
C GLY A 82 26.38 -13.42 13.21
N TRP A 83 25.38 -13.08 12.40
CA TRP A 83 25.47 -11.96 11.44
C TRP A 83 25.31 -10.61 12.14
N ASP A 84 25.94 -9.57 11.60
CA ASP A 84 25.76 -8.20 12.09
C ASP A 84 24.45 -7.60 11.55
N ALA A 85 23.50 -7.32 12.44
CA ALA A 85 22.18 -6.77 12.09
C ALA A 85 22.24 -5.39 11.41
N THR A 86 23.38 -4.68 11.49
CA THR A 86 23.58 -3.40 10.80
C THR A 86 23.88 -3.56 9.31
N ASP A 87 24.25 -4.76 8.85
CA ASP A 87 24.45 -5.05 7.42
C ASP A 87 23.14 -5.54 6.76
N GLN A 88 22.11 -4.68 6.80
CA GLN A 88 20.77 -4.97 6.27
C GLN A 88 20.81 -5.50 4.84
N LYS A 89 21.68 -4.94 4.00
CA LYS A 89 21.78 -5.32 2.59
C LYS A 89 22.35 -6.71 2.42
N ALA A 90 23.37 -7.08 3.19
CA ALA A 90 23.94 -8.43 3.13
C ALA A 90 22.93 -9.47 3.65
N ILE A 91 22.24 -9.17 4.75
CA ILE A 91 21.21 -10.05 5.32
C ILE A 91 20.06 -10.28 4.33
N ASP A 92 19.51 -9.20 3.74
CA ASP A 92 18.44 -9.32 2.75
C ASP A 92 18.90 -10.10 1.50
N ALA A 93 20.13 -9.85 1.04
CA ALA A 93 20.70 -10.55 -0.11
C ALA A 93 20.89 -12.05 0.15
N GLU A 94 21.35 -12.42 1.35
CA GLU A 94 21.52 -13.81 1.76
C GLU A 94 20.16 -14.53 1.80
N MET A 95 19.14 -13.95 2.43
CA MET A 95 17.81 -14.56 2.48
C MET A 95 17.21 -14.77 1.08
N VAL A 96 17.41 -13.81 0.16
CA VAL A 96 16.99 -13.95 -1.24
C VAL A 96 17.78 -15.06 -1.95
N ALA A 97 19.08 -15.18 -1.71
CA ALA A 97 19.92 -16.22 -2.30
C ALA A 97 19.56 -17.62 -1.78
N LEU A 98 19.31 -17.76 -0.48
CA LEU A 98 18.87 -19.01 0.15
C LEU A 98 17.49 -19.48 -0.34
N ASP A 99 16.57 -18.54 -0.56
CA ASP A 99 15.28 -18.85 -1.19
C ASP A 99 15.52 -19.35 -2.62
N GLY A 100 16.33 -18.62 -3.39
CA GLY A 100 16.80 -19.01 -4.72
C GLY A 100 15.72 -18.96 -5.82
N THR A 101 14.52 -18.48 -5.52
CA THR A 101 13.44 -18.32 -6.51
C THR A 101 13.18 -16.84 -6.82
N PRO A 102 12.75 -16.50 -8.05
CA PRO A 102 12.56 -15.12 -8.46
C PRO A 102 11.43 -14.39 -7.71
N ASN A 103 10.50 -15.12 -7.11
CA ASN A 103 9.33 -14.59 -6.42
C ASN A 103 9.25 -15.00 -4.94
N LYS A 104 10.38 -15.45 -4.34
CA LYS A 104 10.45 -15.84 -2.93
C LYS A 104 9.49 -16.97 -2.54
N SER A 105 9.24 -17.90 -3.45
CA SER A 105 8.23 -18.96 -3.29
C SER A 105 8.68 -20.15 -2.45
N LYS A 106 9.98 -20.30 -2.15
CA LYS A 106 10.49 -21.40 -1.32
C LYS A 106 10.20 -21.15 0.15
N PHE A 107 10.47 -19.95 0.65
CA PHE A 107 10.22 -19.57 2.06
C PHE A 107 8.95 -18.74 2.24
N GLY A 108 8.50 -18.08 1.17
CA GLY A 108 7.46 -17.07 1.22
C GLY A 108 8.05 -15.68 1.46
N ALA A 109 7.59 -14.71 0.68
CA ALA A 109 7.91 -13.29 0.86
C ALA A 109 7.51 -12.79 2.26
N ASN A 110 6.49 -13.40 2.86
CA ASN A 110 6.06 -13.13 4.24
C ASN A 110 7.05 -13.62 5.31
N ALA A 111 7.78 -14.72 5.09
CA ALA A 111 8.85 -15.12 6.00
C ALA A 111 10.05 -14.14 5.90
N ILE A 112 10.50 -13.90 4.66
CA ILE A 112 11.68 -13.08 4.39
C ILE A 112 11.47 -11.63 4.83
N LEU A 113 10.30 -11.03 4.54
CA LEU A 113 10.02 -9.67 4.95
C LEU A 113 9.94 -9.53 6.48
N GLY A 114 9.35 -10.51 7.16
CA GLY A 114 9.25 -10.50 8.61
C GLY A 114 10.63 -10.41 9.27
N VAL A 115 11.57 -11.25 8.81
CA VAL A 115 12.97 -11.21 9.27
C VAL A 115 13.64 -9.88 8.88
N SER A 116 13.52 -9.47 7.62
CA SER A 116 14.12 -8.22 7.10
C SER A 116 13.78 -7.00 7.96
N LEU A 117 12.49 -6.84 8.32
CA LEU A 117 12.02 -5.73 9.13
C LEU A 117 12.37 -5.87 10.62
N ALA A 118 12.31 -7.09 11.17
CA ALA A 118 12.68 -7.33 12.56
C ALA A 118 14.18 -7.05 12.80
N VAL A 119 15.05 -7.43 11.86
CA VAL A 119 16.48 -7.09 11.86
C VAL A 119 16.68 -5.57 11.87
N ALA A 120 16.03 -4.83 10.96
CA ALA A 120 16.15 -3.38 10.89
C ALA A 120 15.75 -2.70 12.22
N LYS A 121 14.65 -3.16 12.83
CA LYS A 121 14.17 -2.67 14.12
C LYS A 121 15.14 -3.00 15.27
N ALA A 122 15.71 -4.20 15.28
CA ALA A 122 16.67 -4.63 16.29
C ALA A 122 17.96 -3.81 16.21
N ALA A 123 18.47 -3.58 15.00
CA ALA A 123 19.64 -2.75 14.74
C ALA A 123 19.39 -1.28 15.14
N ALA A 124 18.22 -0.71 14.78
CA ALA A 124 17.83 0.63 15.22
C ALA A 124 17.79 0.75 16.75
N ALA A 125 17.23 -0.25 17.43
CA ALA A 125 17.17 -0.30 18.89
C ALA A 125 18.57 -0.37 19.53
N SER A 126 19.47 -1.23 19.02
CA SER A 126 20.85 -1.33 19.54
C SER A 126 21.62 -0.03 19.38
N LEU A 127 21.43 0.68 18.26
CA LEU A 127 22.05 1.98 18.00
C LEU A 127 21.39 3.15 18.74
N GLY A 128 20.28 2.92 19.45
CA GLY A 128 19.53 3.98 20.14
C GLY A 128 18.89 4.99 19.19
N LEU A 129 18.51 4.55 17.98
CA LEU A 129 17.88 5.39 16.96
C LEU A 129 16.41 4.98 16.75
N PRO A 130 15.49 5.94 16.51
CA PRO A 130 14.18 5.59 15.98
C PRO A 130 14.32 5.01 14.56
N LEU A 131 13.41 4.12 14.17
CA LEU A 131 13.52 3.35 12.92
C LEU A 131 13.62 4.26 11.67
N TYR A 132 12.81 5.31 11.58
CA TYR A 132 12.90 6.25 10.46
C TYR A 132 14.29 6.89 10.31
N ARG A 133 14.99 7.10 11.43
CA ARG A 133 16.33 7.69 11.47
C ARG A 133 17.41 6.66 11.14
N TYR A 134 17.23 5.42 11.58
CA TYR A 134 18.10 4.32 11.20
C TYR A 134 18.08 4.09 9.69
N ILE A 135 16.89 3.98 9.09
CA ILE A 135 16.73 3.74 7.64
C ILE A 135 17.15 4.98 6.83
N GLY A 136 16.62 6.16 7.17
CA GLY A 136 16.76 7.36 6.35
C GLY A 136 17.98 8.22 6.67
N SER A 137 18.75 7.84 7.68
CA SER A 137 19.95 8.55 8.12
C SER A 137 19.69 10.04 8.39
N VAL A 138 20.68 10.89 8.17
CA VAL A 138 20.71 12.26 8.67
C VAL A 138 19.64 13.20 8.10
N TYR A 139 19.08 12.86 6.94
CA TYR A 139 18.17 13.73 6.18
C TYR A 139 16.71 13.24 6.18
N ALA A 140 16.35 12.24 6.99
CA ALA A 140 14.95 11.85 7.19
C ALA A 140 14.21 12.93 7.98
N HIS A 141 13.24 13.61 7.36
CA HIS A 141 12.53 14.74 7.99
C HIS A 141 11.13 15.06 7.43
N VAL A 142 10.80 14.61 6.21
CA VAL A 142 9.52 14.95 5.56
C VAL A 142 8.42 14.06 6.09
N LEU A 143 7.43 14.66 6.77
CA LEU A 143 6.18 13.97 7.10
C LEU A 143 5.28 13.86 5.86
N PRO A 144 4.65 12.71 5.62
CA PRO A 144 3.87 12.48 4.41
C PRO A 144 2.49 13.15 4.47
N VAL A 145 1.94 13.55 3.32
CA VAL A 145 0.51 13.86 3.19
C VAL A 145 -0.27 12.54 3.11
N PRO A 146 -1.25 12.31 4.01
CA PRO A 146 -2.03 11.08 3.97
C PRO A 146 -3.07 11.11 2.85
N GLN A 147 -3.18 10.00 2.12
CA GLN A 147 -4.29 9.67 1.23
C GLN A 147 -5.26 8.78 2.02
N MET A 148 -6.34 9.39 2.53
CA MET A 148 -7.24 8.72 3.46
C MET A 148 -8.44 8.13 2.73
N ASN A 149 -8.49 6.80 2.59
CA ASN A 149 -9.60 6.10 1.97
C ASN A 149 -10.85 6.14 2.85
N ILE A 150 -11.73 7.12 2.61
CA ILE A 150 -12.93 7.35 3.43
C ILE A 150 -14.19 6.71 2.86
N LEU A 151 -14.14 6.20 1.62
CA LEU A 151 -15.26 5.53 0.96
C LEU A 151 -14.76 4.40 0.05
N ASN A 152 -15.31 3.20 0.29
CA ASN A 152 -14.95 1.96 -0.37
C ASN A 152 -15.94 1.58 -1.48
N GLY A 153 -15.40 0.90 -2.50
CA GLY A 153 -16.12 0.25 -3.58
C GLY A 153 -15.42 -1.01 -4.06
N GLY A 154 -15.58 -1.34 -5.34
CA GLY A 154 -14.91 -2.46 -6.00
C GLY A 154 -15.01 -3.77 -5.23
N ALA A 155 -13.90 -4.51 -5.21
CA ALA A 155 -13.77 -5.77 -4.49
C ALA A 155 -14.00 -5.63 -2.96
N HIS A 156 -13.62 -4.49 -2.35
CA HIS A 156 -13.82 -4.23 -0.91
C HIS A 156 -15.29 -4.23 -0.48
N THR A 157 -16.21 -4.05 -1.43
CA THR A 157 -17.66 -4.06 -1.15
C THR A 157 -18.40 -5.19 -1.87
N ALA A 158 -17.66 -6.17 -2.40
CA ALA A 158 -18.20 -7.18 -3.31
C ALA A 158 -19.08 -6.53 -4.42
N TRP A 159 -18.61 -5.40 -4.97
CA TRP A 159 -19.24 -4.65 -6.07
C TRP A 159 -20.61 -4.03 -5.74
N GLN A 160 -20.96 -3.90 -4.46
CA GLN A 160 -22.26 -3.34 -4.04
C GLN A 160 -22.30 -1.80 -4.10
N SER A 161 -21.16 -1.14 -3.90
CA SER A 161 -21.04 0.34 -3.83
C SER A 161 -20.71 0.98 -5.19
N THR A 162 -19.44 1.14 -5.53
CA THR A 162 -18.91 1.66 -6.79
C THR A 162 -18.06 0.59 -7.49
N ASP A 163 -17.76 0.78 -8.77
CA ASP A 163 -16.77 -0.04 -9.49
C ASP A 163 -15.35 0.27 -9.03
N ALA A 164 -14.99 1.55 -8.87
CA ALA A 164 -13.69 1.93 -8.30
C ALA A 164 -13.59 1.51 -6.83
N GLN A 165 -12.40 1.06 -6.40
CA GLN A 165 -12.16 0.43 -5.11
C GLN A 165 -12.08 1.43 -3.95
N GLU A 166 -11.41 2.57 -4.15
CA GLU A 166 -11.13 3.52 -3.07
C GLU A 166 -11.27 4.98 -3.51
N PHE A 167 -11.87 5.78 -2.63
CA PHE A 167 -12.03 7.22 -2.80
C PHE A 167 -11.43 7.93 -1.60
N MET A 168 -10.34 8.65 -1.86
CA MET A 168 -9.47 9.20 -0.84
C MET A 168 -9.52 10.72 -0.78
N VAL A 169 -9.37 11.26 0.43
CA VAL A 169 -9.13 12.69 0.64
C VAL A 169 -7.67 12.95 1.00
N MET A 170 -7.11 14.03 0.44
CA MET A 170 -5.73 14.46 0.67
C MET A 170 -5.72 15.88 1.25
N PRO A 171 -5.37 16.09 2.52
CA PRO A 171 -5.36 17.40 3.17
C PRO A 171 -4.07 18.19 2.83
N LEU A 172 -3.89 18.50 1.54
CA LEU A 172 -2.67 19.14 0.99
C LEU A 172 -2.36 20.53 1.57
N GLY A 173 -3.39 21.28 1.99
CA GLY A 173 -3.22 22.62 2.54
C GLY A 173 -2.96 22.66 4.05
N ALA A 174 -2.87 21.51 4.73
CA ALA A 174 -2.64 21.45 6.16
C ALA A 174 -1.20 21.87 6.50
N PRO A 175 -0.97 22.68 7.55
CA PRO A 175 0.37 23.17 7.89
C PRO A 175 1.26 22.12 8.55
N THR A 176 0.68 21.03 9.06
CA THR A 176 1.40 19.91 9.70
C THR A 176 0.65 18.60 9.45
N PHE A 177 1.33 17.47 9.63
CA PHE A 177 0.70 16.15 9.58
C PHE A 177 -0.47 16.03 10.57
N ALA A 178 -0.29 16.51 11.80
CA ALA A 178 -1.33 16.44 12.83
C ALA A 178 -2.61 17.20 12.43
N GLU A 179 -2.45 18.37 11.80
CA GLU A 179 -3.58 19.12 11.26
C GLU A 179 -4.22 18.40 10.07
N GLY A 180 -3.42 17.80 9.17
CA GLY A 180 -3.94 16.99 8.07
C GLY A 180 -4.76 15.79 8.56
N LEU A 181 -4.27 15.10 9.59
CA LEU A 181 -4.98 14.01 10.26
C LEU A 181 -6.31 14.48 10.85
N ARG A 182 -6.31 15.61 11.57
CA ARG A 182 -7.53 16.22 12.11
C ARG A 182 -8.54 16.55 11.01
N TRP A 183 -8.10 17.18 9.92
CA TRP A 183 -8.97 17.55 8.80
C TRP A 183 -9.62 16.30 8.18
N GLY A 184 -8.83 15.27 7.93
CA GLY A 184 -9.33 13.99 7.40
C GLY A 184 -10.35 13.32 8.32
N ALA A 185 -10.13 13.33 9.64
CA ALA A 185 -11.07 12.80 10.62
C ALA A 185 -12.39 13.59 10.69
N GLU A 186 -12.32 14.93 10.65
CA GLU A 186 -13.50 15.80 10.60
C GLU A 186 -14.32 15.57 9.31
N ILE A 187 -13.66 15.43 8.16
CA ILE A 187 -14.29 15.11 6.88
C ILE A 187 -14.92 13.71 6.92
N TYR A 188 -14.23 12.71 7.48
CA TYR A 188 -14.76 11.36 7.64
C TYR A 188 -16.04 11.33 8.49
N HIS A 189 -16.10 12.09 9.59
CA HIS A 189 -17.31 12.21 10.40
C HIS A 189 -18.42 13.02 9.72
N ALA A 190 -18.07 14.06 8.95
CA ALA A 190 -19.02 14.79 8.12
C ALA A 190 -19.64 13.89 7.04
N LEU A 191 -18.83 13.05 6.39
CA LEU A 191 -19.28 12.07 5.40
C LEU A 191 -20.30 11.08 5.99
N LYS A 192 -20.08 10.62 7.22
CA LYS A 192 -21.08 9.79 7.94
C LYS A 192 -22.46 10.45 7.99
N SER A 193 -22.48 11.74 8.30
CA SER A 193 -23.72 12.52 8.40
C SER A 193 -24.37 12.71 7.04
N VAL A 194 -23.59 13.07 6.00
CA VAL A 194 -24.07 13.20 4.61
C VAL A 194 -24.69 11.89 4.11
N LEU A 195 -24.02 10.76 4.32
CA LEU A 195 -24.54 9.45 3.94
C LEU A 195 -25.86 9.11 4.63
N LYS A 196 -25.96 9.37 5.95
CA LYS A 196 -27.20 9.15 6.71
C LYS A 196 -28.35 10.04 6.24
N GLU A 197 -28.08 11.32 5.97
CA GLU A 197 -29.09 12.26 5.45
C GLU A 197 -29.64 11.82 4.09
N LYS A 198 -28.82 11.16 3.26
CA LYS A 198 -29.22 10.57 1.98
C LYS A 198 -29.83 9.16 2.11
N GLY A 199 -29.95 8.63 3.33
CA GLY A 199 -30.56 7.32 3.60
C GLY A 199 -29.64 6.11 3.42
N TYR A 200 -28.32 6.32 3.30
CA TYR A 200 -27.34 5.24 3.20
C TYR A 200 -26.94 4.69 4.56
N VAL A 201 -26.64 3.39 4.59
CA VAL A 201 -26.05 2.72 5.75
C VAL A 201 -24.56 3.09 5.84
N THR A 202 -24.06 3.27 7.07
CA THR A 202 -22.68 3.71 7.36
C THR A 202 -21.85 2.61 8.00
N LEU A 203 -21.87 1.41 7.39
CA LEU A 203 -20.92 0.34 7.70
C LEU A 203 -19.56 0.64 7.08
N VAL A 204 -18.51 0.09 7.68
CA VAL A 204 -17.12 0.28 7.23
C VAL A 204 -16.57 -1.00 6.63
N GLY A 205 -15.71 -0.87 5.61
CA GLY A 205 -14.97 -1.97 5.00
C GLY A 205 -13.66 -2.29 5.73
N ASP A 206 -12.82 -3.12 5.10
CA ASP A 206 -11.53 -3.56 5.65
C ASP A 206 -10.62 -2.38 6.02
N GLU A 207 -10.68 -1.28 5.28
CA GLU A 207 -9.84 -0.09 5.49
C GLU A 207 -10.51 1.02 6.31
N GLY A 208 -11.67 0.75 6.90
CA GLY A 208 -12.39 1.72 7.74
C GLY A 208 -13.23 2.76 6.97
N GLY A 209 -13.05 2.89 5.65
CA GLY A 209 -13.90 3.71 4.79
C GLY A 209 -15.34 3.20 4.73
N TYR A 210 -16.31 4.10 4.53
CA TYR A 210 -17.72 3.69 4.42
C TYR A 210 -17.99 2.90 3.15
N ALA A 211 -18.89 1.91 3.21
CA ALA A 211 -19.29 1.09 2.06
C ALA A 211 -20.80 1.23 1.73
N PRO A 212 -21.30 2.44 1.39
CA PRO A 212 -22.70 2.64 1.05
C PRO A 212 -23.04 2.02 -0.33
N ALA A 213 -24.26 1.50 -0.50
CA ALA A 213 -24.71 0.99 -1.81
C ALA A 213 -25.09 2.13 -2.76
N LEU A 214 -24.09 2.85 -3.28
CA LEU A 214 -24.28 3.97 -4.20
C LEU A 214 -24.84 3.54 -5.56
N LYS A 215 -25.51 4.48 -6.23
CA LYS A 215 -26.21 4.21 -7.50
C LYS A 215 -25.30 4.42 -8.71
N ALA A 216 -24.29 5.26 -8.60
CA ALA A 216 -23.36 5.57 -9.68
C ALA A 216 -21.95 5.87 -9.13
N ASN A 217 -20.91 5.71 -9.96
CA ASN A 217 -19.53 5.93 -9.52
C ASN A 217 -19.27 7.39 -9.14
N ASN A 218 -19.82 8.35 -9.89
CA ASN A 218 -19.62 9.78 -9.64
C ASN A 218 -20.27 10.24 -8.32
N GLU A 219 -21.31 9.54 -7.85
CA GLU A 219 -21.98 9.85 -6.58
C GLU A 219 -21.01 9.79 -5.40
N ALA A 220 -20.01 8.88 -5.44
CA ALA A 220 -18.98 8.79 -4.41
C ALA A 220 -18.16 10.08 -4.28
N VAL A 221 -17.75 10.66 -5.41
CA VAL A 221 -17.02 11.93 -5.44
C VAL A 221 -17.92 13.06 -4.94
N GLU A 222 -19.19 13.09 -5.34
CA GLU A 222 -20.15 14.13 -4.96
C GLU A 222 -20.43 14.16 -3.45
N VAL A 223 -20.63 12.99 -2.81
CA VAL A 223 -20.83 12.93 -1.35
C VAL A 223 -19.57 13.29 -0.57
N ILE A 224 -18.38 12.99 -1.11
CA ILE A 224 -17.10 13.41 -0.52
C ILE A 224 -16.94 14.92 -0.61
N LEU A 225 -17.24 15.54 -1.75
CA LEU A 225 -17.20 17.00 -1.90
C LEU A 225 -18.17 17.70 -0.94
N GLU A 226 -19.37 17.16 -0.79
CA GLU A 226 -20.35 17.64 0.19
C GLU A 226 -19.82 17.51 1.63
N ALA A 227 -19.16 16.40 1.96
CA ALA A 227 -18.55 16.19 3.27
C ALA A 227 -17.39 17.15 3.56
N ILE A 228 -16.52 17.41 2.58
CA ILE A 228 -15.43 18.38 2.68
C ILE A 228 -15.99 19.78 2.99
N ALA A 229 -17.01 20.21 2.24
CA ALA A 229 -17.66 21.49 2.47
C ALA A 229 -18.35 21.56 3.84
N LYS A 230 -19.03 20.49 4.26
CA LYS A 230 -19.72 20.39 5.56
C LYS A 230 -18.74 20.42 6.74
N ALA A 231 -17.53 19.90 6.56
CA ALA A 231 -16.45 19.99 7.54
C ALA A 231 -15.75 21.37 7.55
N GLY A 232 -16.14 22.30 6.65
CA GLY A 232 -15.62 23.67 6.62
C GLY A 232 -14.32 23.84 5.82
N PHE A 233 -13.96 22.86 4.99
CA PHE A 233 -12.77 22.92 4.13
C PHE A 233 -13.13 23.19 2.67
N LYS A 234 -12.17 23.73 1.91
CA LYS A 234 -12.30 23.94 0.47
C LYS A 234 -11.68 22.79 -0.32
N ALA A 235 -12.50 22.13 -1.14
CA ALA A 235 -12.05 21.15 -2.10
C ALA A 235 -11.47 21.82 -3.36
N GLY A 236 -10.33 21.36 -3.86
CA GLY A 236 -9.76 21.89 -5.11
C GLY A 236 -8.31 21.50 -5.34
N ARG A 237 -7.89 21.53 -6.62
CA ARG A 237 -6.46 21.43 -6.95
C ARG A 237 -5.74 22.68 -6.47
N GLY A 238 -4.77 22.51 -5.57
CA GLY A 238 -4.06 23.63 -4.96
C GLY A 238 -4.86 24.37 -3.87
N GLU A 239 -6.00 23.84 -3.45
CA GLU A 239 -6.78 24.32 -2.30
C GLU A 239 -6.43 23.50 -1.04
N GLN A 240 -7.31 23.48 -0.04
CA GLN A 240 -7.06 22.81 1.24
C GLN A 240 -7.08 21.28 1.13
N VAL A 241 -8.05 20.73 0.40
CA VAL A 241 -8.27 19.28 0.29
C VAL A 241 -8.47 18.89 -1.17
N ALA A 242 -7.83 17.82 -1.61
CA ALA A 242 -8.02 17.24 -2.94
C ALA A 242 -8.46 15.78 -2.86
N ILE A 243 -8.82 15.20 -4.01
CA ILE A 243 -9.27 13.80 -4.11
C ILE A 243 -8.21 12.94 -4.80
N ALA A 244 -7.96 11.76 -4.26
CA ALA A 244 -7.21 10.70 -4.91
C ALA A 244 -8.11 9.48 -5.08
N LEU A 245 -7.84 8.67 -6.11
CA LEU A 245 -8.63 7.49 -6.43
C LEU A 245 -7.71 6.28 -6.61
N ASP A 246 -8.17 5.13 -6.14
CA ASP A 246 -7.66 3.83 -6.56
C ASP A 246 -8.84 3.02 -7.12
N PRO A 247 -9.01 2.97 -8.45
CA PRO A 247 -10.02 2.16 -9.09
C PRO A 247 -9.70 0.66 -9.08
N ALA A 248 -8.45 0.24 -8.85
CA ALA A 248 -7.98 -1.14 -9.00
C ALA A 248 -8.45 -1.77 -10.33
N ALA A 249 -8.19 -1.10 -11.46
CA ALA A 249 -8.87 -1.38 -12.73
C ALA A 249 -8.56 -2.76 -13.33
N SER A 250 -7.54 -3.48 -12.83
CA SER A 250 -7.32 -4.90 -13.13
C SER A 250 -8.57 -5.74 -12.81
N GLU A 251 -9.29 -5.43 -11.73
CA GLU A 251 -10.53 -6.11 -11.31
C GLU A 251 -11.75 -5.78 -12.19
N LEU A 252 -11.63 -4.73 -13.00
CA LEU A 252 -12.64 -4.32 -13.99
C LEU A 252 -12.35 -4.93 -15.37
N TYR A 253 -11.13 -5.43 -15.60
CA TYR A 253 -10.65 -5.78 -16.92
C TYR A 253 -10.99 -7.23 -17.28
N ASP A 254 -11.52 -7.40 -18.49
CA ASP A 254 -11.84 -8.69 -19.09
C ASP A 254 -10.79 -8.99 -20.16
N GLU A 255 -9.90 -9.93 -19.87
CA GLU A 255 -8.78 -10.33 -20.73
C GLU A 255 -9.22 -10.89 -22.09
N GLU A 256 -10.38 -11.57 -22.14
CA GLU A 256 -10.88 -12.18 -23.38
C GLU A 256 -11.36 -11.12 -24.37
N THR A 257 -12.09 -10.13 -23.87
CA THR A 257 -12.67 -9.05 -24.67
C THR A 257 -11.75 -7.84 -24.79
N LYS A 258 -10.71 -7.75 -23.96
CA LYS A 258 -9.81 -6.60 -23.79
C LYS A 258 -10.58 -5.31 -23.48
N THR A 259 -11.55 -5.40 -22.57
CA THR A 259 -12.39 -4.27 -22.17
C THR A 259 -12.51 -4.15 -20.66
N TYR A 260 -12.68 -2.91 -20.19
CA TYR A 260 -12.99 -2.56 -18.81
C TYR A 260 -14.52 -2.55 -18.62
N ASN A 261 -15.01 -3.33 -17.67
CA ASN A 261 -16.43 -3.48 -17.37
C ASN A 261 -16.85 -2.57 -16.21
N LEU A 262 -17.46 -1.43 -16.55
CA LEU A 262 -18.05 -0.51 -15.59
C LEU A 262 -19.50 -0.92 -15.32
N ARG A 263 -19.73 -1.64 -14.21
CA ARG A 263 -21.00 -2.30 -13.90
C ARG A 263 -22.06 -1.28 -13.50
N LYS A 264 -21.68 -0.18 -12.82
CA LYS A 264 -22.61 0.87 -12.39
C LYS A 264 -23.16 1.68 -13.55
N GLU A 265 -22.35 1.92 -14.58
CA GLU A 265 -22.79 2.61 -15.81
C GLU A 265 -23.30 1.64 -16.90
N GLY A 266 -23.14 0.33 -16.72
CA GLY A 266 -23.50 -0.68 -17.73
C GLY A 266 -22.69 -0.55 -19.02
N LYS A 267 -21.40 -0.19 -18.91
CA LYS A 267 -20.52 0.10 -20.05
C LYS A 267 -19.34 -0.86 -20.09
N LYS A 268 -18.93 -1.22 -21.31
CA LYS A 268 -17.65 -1.85 -21.59
C LYS A 268 -16.79 -0.87 -22.38
N LEU A 269 -15.60 -0.58 -21.88
CA LEU A 269 -14.70 0.41 -22.47
C LEU A 269 -13.42 -0.26 -22.96
N THR A 270 -12.92 0.13 -24.13
CA THR A 270 -11.53 -0.19 -24.50
C THR A 270 -10.55 0.62 -23.63
N GLY A 271 -9.26 0.28 -23.64
CA GLY A 271 -8.25 1.06 -22.90
C GLY A 271 -8.24 2.55 -23.26
N ALA A 272 -8.36 2.90 -24.54
CA ALA A 272 -8.48 4.30 -24.97
C ALA A 272 -9.73 4.99 -24.40
N GLN A 273 -10.88 4.30 -24.41
CA GLN A 273 -12.12 4.84 -23.84
C GLN A 273 -12.06 4.95 -22.31
N MET A 274 -11.31 4.07 -21.64
CA MET A 274 -11.05 4.16 -20.21
C MET A 274 -10.18 5.38 -19.87
N VAL A 275 -9.18 5.68 -20.69
CA VAL A 275 -8.39 6.93 -20.57
C VAL A 275 -9.27 8.16 -20.77
N GLU A 276 -10.16 8.17 -21.78
CA GLU A 276 -11.12 9.27 -21.98
C GLU A 276 -12.07 9.44 -20.78
N PHE A 277 -12.50 8.33 -20.18
CA PHE A 277 -13.32 8.33 -18.97
C PHE A 277 -12.60 9.02 -17.81
N TRP A 278 -11.35 8.65 -17.52
CA TRP A 278 -10.55 9.32 -16.48
C TRP A 278 -10.25 10.77 -16.80
N ALA A 279 -9.94 11.09 -18.07
CA ALA A 279 -9.70 12.47 -18.48
C ALA A 279 -10.93 13.36 -18.24
N LYS A 280 -12.13 12.84 -18.47
CA LYS A 280 -13.38 13.53 -18.14
C LYS A 280 -13.55 13.73 -16.63
N TRP A 281 -13.29 12.72 -15.81
CA TRP A 281 -13.36 12.84 -14.35
C TRP A 281 -12.37 13.87 -13.80
N VAL A 282 -11.14 13.84 -14.29
CA VAL A 282 -10.09 14.80 -13.95
C VAL A 282 -10.46 16.23 -14.41
N LYS A 283 -11.28 16.38 -15.45
CA LYS A 283 -11.80 17.70 -15.84
C LYS A 283 -12.90 18.17 -14.89
N ASP A 284 -13.80 17.28 -14.49
CA ASP A 284 -15.03 17.64 -13.78
C ASP A 284 -14.85 17.72 -12.25
N TYR A 285 -13.85 17.02 -11.70
CA TYR A 285 -13.63 16.89 -10.25
C TYR A 285 -12.19 17.24 -9.84
N PRO A 286 -11.95 17.66 -8.58
CA PRO A 286 -10.63 18.04 -8.08
C PRO A 286 -9.74 16.82 -7.75
N ILE A 287 -9.67 15.87 -8.69
CA ILE A 287 -8.83 14.68 -8.59
C ILE A 287 -7.38 15.09 -8.89
N VAL A 288 -6.46 14.76 -7.99
CA VAL A 288 -5.02 15.06 -8.12
C VAL A 288 -4.16 13.82 -8.29
N SER A 289 -4.70 12.64 -7.99
CA SER A 289 -4.00 11.36 -8.12
C SER A 289 -4.97 10.25 -8.55
N ILE A 290 -4.54 9.40 -9.48
CA ILE A 290 -5.20 8.15 -9.85
C ILE A 290 -4.16 7.04 -9.77
N GLU A 291 -4.38 6.09 -8.87
CA GLU A 291 -3.70 4.81 -8.76
C GLU A 291 -4.40 3.78 -9.64
N ASP A 292 -3.68 2.86 -10.29
CA ASP A 292 -4.23 1.71 -11.03
C ASP A 292 -5.51 2.00 -11.84
N GLY A 293 -5.50 3.11 -12.58
CA GLY A 293 -6.60 3.50 -13.47
C GLY A 293 -6.80 2.56 -14.67
N LEU A 294 -5.85 1.65 -14.91
CA LEU A 294 -5.83 0.69 -15.99
C LEU A 294 -5.30 -0.67 -15.47
N ALA A 295 -5.56 -1.75 -16.20
CA ALA A 295 -5.14 -3.08 -15.82
C ALA A 295 -3.61 -3.21 -15.80
N GLN A 296 -3.09 -4.02 -14.88
CA GLN A 296 -1.65 -4.19 -14.59
C GLN A 296 -0.76 -4.54 -15.80
N ASP A 297 -1.32 -5.15 -16.85
CA ASP A 297 -0.60 -5.55 -18.07
C ASP A 297 -1.08 -4.82 -19.35
N ASP A 298 -1.96 -3.82 -19.23
CA ASP A 298 -2.38 -2.94 -20.34
C ASP A 298 -1.39 -1.78 -20.55
N TRP A 299 -0.12 -2.12 -20.77
CA TRP A 299 1.00 -1.15 -20.83
C TRP A 299 0.79 -0.07 -21.90
N GLU A 300 0.17 -0.40 -23.03
CA GLU A 300 -0.13 0.57 -24.10
C GLU A 300 -1.07 1.67 -23.62
N SER A 301 -2.13 1.29 -22.90
CA SER A 301 -3.08 2.26 -22.35
C SER A 301 -2.47 3.07 -21.22
N TRP A 302 -1.56 2.50 -20.42
CA TRP A 302 -0.83 3.25 -19.38
C TRP A 302 0.01 4.38 -19.97
N VAL A 303 0.75 4.10 -21.06
CA VAL A 303 1.48 5.13 -21.80
C VAL A 303 0.53 6.21 -22.33
N LEU A 304 -0.64 5.80 -22.84
CA LEU A 304 -1.67 6.74 -23.30
C LEU A 304 -2.20 7.61 -22.15
N LEU A 305 -2.54 7.03 -21.00
CA LEU A 305 -3.00 7.75 -19.81
C LEU A 305 -1.98 8.79 -19.35
N THR A 306 -0.71 8.38 -19.28
CA THR A 306 0.39 9.25 -18.88
C THR A 306 0.64 10.37 -19.88
N ARG A 307 0.52 10.09 -21.18
CA ARG A 307 0.61 11.15 -22.21
C ARG A 307 -0.51 12.18 -22.08
N GLU A 308 -1.74 11.78 -21.79
CA GLU A 308 -2.89 12.70 -21.74
C GLU A 308 -2.99 13.48 -20.41
N LEU A 309 -2.60 12.85 -19.30
CA LEU A 309 -2.87 13.34 -17.95
C LEU A 309 -1.65 13.46 -17.02
N GLY A 310 -0.48 12.90 -17.40
CA GLY A 310 0.69 12.81 -16.52
C GLY A 310 1.30 14.15 -16.12
N ASP A 311 1.05 15.22 -16.88
CA ASP A 311 1.45 16.60 -16.52
C ASP A 311 0.42 17.32 -15.64
N LYS A 312 -0.76 16.74 -15.43
CA LYS A 312 -1.90 17.36 -14.72
C LYS A 312 -2.17 16.72 -13.37
N ILE A 313 -1.96 15.41 -13.26
CA ILE A 313 -2.21 14.62 -12.05
C ILE A 313 -1.09 13.61 -11.83
N GLN A 314 -0.99 13.14 -10.59
CA GLN A 314 -0.22 11.95 -10.27
C GLN A 314 -0.93 10.71 -10.84
N ILE A 315 -0.15 9.81 -11.44
CA ILE A 315 -0.57 8.52 -11.97
C ILE A 315 0.30 7.50 -11.25
N VAL A 316 -0.31 6.75 -10.33
CA VAL A 316 0.38 5.81 -9.45
C VAL A 316 0.23 4.39 -10.01
N GLY A 317 1.34 3.68 -10.20
CA GLY A 317 1.33 2.25 -10.47
C GLY A 317 1.46 1.45 -9.18
N ASP A 318 0.47 0.61 -8.89
CA ASP A 318 0.49 -0.40 -7.83
C ASP A 318 0.70 -1.79 -8.43
N ASP A 319 -0.34 -2.48 -8.90
CA ASP A 319 -0.24 -3.80 -9.54
C ASP A 319 0.62 -3.76 -10.82
N LEU A 320 0.66 -2.59 -11.47
CA LEU A 320 1.54 -2.36 -12.62
C LEU A 320 3.02 -2.58 -12.26
N LEU A 321 3.45 -2.15 -11.06
CA LEU A 321 4.85 -2.07 -10.66
C LEU A 321 5.24 -3.03 -9.54
N VAL A 322 4.28 -3.45 -8.70
CA VAL A 322 4.39 -4.40 -7.57
C VAL A 322 5.62 -4.17 -6.70
N THR A 323 5.97 -2.90 -6.47
CA THR A 323 7.18 -2.49 -5.72
C THR A 323 8.47 -3.15 -6.23
N ASN A 324 8.49 -3.62 -7.48
CA ASN A 324 9.60 -4.38 -8.05
C ASN A 324 10.56 -3.46 -8.82
N PRO A 325 11.86 -3.39 -8.44
CA PRO A 325 12.82 -2.51 -9.09
C PRO A 325 12.89 -2.67 -10.62
N GLU A 326 12.78 -3.88 -11.16
CA GLU A 326 12.84 -4.09 -12.62
C GLU A 326 11.58 -3.59 -13.33
N ARG A 327 10.40 -3.80 -12.76
CA ARG A 327 9.16 -3.25 -13.33
C ARG A 327 9.12 -1.73 -13.22
N VAL A 328 9.65 -1.16 -12.14
CA VAL A 328 9.83 0.29 -11.99
C VAL A 328 10.75 0.84 -13.09
N ARG A 329 11.92 0.22 -13.32
CA ARG A 329 12.82 0.63 -14.42
C ARG A 329 12.14 0.53 -15.78
N ARG A 330 11.37 -0.53 -16.02
CA ARG A 330 10.59 -0.68 -17.25
C ARG A 330 9.56 0.43 -17.40
N GLY A 331 8.78 0.72 -16.35
CA GLY A 331 7.79 1.79 -16.34
C GLY A 331 8.39 3.17 -16.65
N ILE A 332 9.57 3.45 -16.10
CA ILE A 332 10.32 4.68 -16.40
C ILE A 332 10.74 4.74 -17.87
N ARG A 333 11.30 3.65 -18.43
CA ARG A 333 11.71 3.59 -19.84
C ARG A 333 10.53 3.77 -20.80
N GLU A 334 9.40 3.14 -20.49
CA GLU A 334 8.20 3.15 -21.34
C GLU A 334 7.28 4.35 -21.06
N LYS A 335 7.53 5.12 -19.99
CA LYS A 335 6.72 6.28 -19.55
C LYS A 335 5.26 5.90 -19.24
N THR A 336 5.07 4.83 -18.47
CA THR A 336 3.73 4.29 -18.17
C THR A 336 2.99 5.03 -17.07
N CYS A 337 3.69 5.63 -16.11
CA CYS A 337 3.11 6.37 -14.98
C CYS A 337 4.10 7.44 -14.50
N ASN A 338 3.84 8.09 -13.36
CA ASN A 338 4.76 9.08 -12.77
C ASN A 338 4.91 8.94 -11.24
N ALA A 339 4.37 7.87 -10.67
CA ALA A 339 4.51 7.52 -9.27
C ALA A 339 4.42 6.01 -9.03
N LEU A 340 5.03 5.56 -7.93
CA LEU A 340 5.02 4.18 -7.44
C LEU A 340 4.22 4.10 -6.15
N LEU A 341 3.30 3.13 -6.05
CA LEU A 341 2.78 2.68 -4.75
C LEU A 341 3.77 1.67 -4.15
N VAL A 342 4.15 1.88 -2.90
CA VAL A 342 5.21 1.13 -2.22
C VAL A 342 4.59 0.25 -1.14
N LYS A 343 4.52 -1.05 -1.41
CA LYS A 343 4.06 -2.09 -0.49
C LYS A 343 5.20 -3.08 -0.28
N LEU A 344 5.78 -3.09 0.92
CA LEU A 344 6.98 -3.87 1.21
C LEU A 344 6.81 -5.37 0.93
N ASN A 345 5.61 -5.90 1.21
CA ASN A 345 5.31 -7.32 1.03
C ASN A 345 5.12 -7.75 -0.44
N GLN A 346 4.97 -6.81 -1.38
CA GLN A 346 4.96 -7.13 -2.81
C GLN A 346 6.34 -7.55 -3.32
N ILE A 347 7.42 -7.06 -2.69
CA ILE A 347 8.80 -7.36 -3.08
C ILE A 347 9.52 -8.25 -2.08
N GLY A 348 9.23 -8.12 -0.78
CA GLY A 348 9.60 -9.08 0.26
C GLY A 348 10.89 -8.77 1.06
N THR A 349 11.58 -7.67 0.80
CA THR A 349 12.70 -7.19 1.64
C THR A 349 12.71 -5.67 1.77
N LEU A 350 13.31 -5.15 2.85
CA LEU A 350 13.54 -3.72 3.02
C LEU A 350 14.51 -3.18 1.96
N THR A 351 15.59 -3.91 1.65
CA THR A 351 16.58 -3.49 0.66
C THR A 351 15.99 -3.32 -0.74
N GLU A 352 15.23 -4.29 -1.25
CA GLU A 352 14.61 -4.17 -2.58
C GLU A 352 13.52 -3.09 -2.60
N THR A 353 12.83 -2.88 -1.48
CA THR A 353 11.88 -1.76 -1.33
C THR A 353 12.60 -0.41 -1.47
N ILE A 354 13.71 -0.21 -0.75
CA ILE A 354 14.51 1.01 -0.84
C ILE A 354 15.02 1.22 -2.27
N GLU A 355 15.48 0.14 -2.93
CA GLU A 355 15.93 0.19 -4.33
C GLU A 355 14.82 0.66 -5.29
N ALA A 356 13.59 0.16 -5.12
CA ALA A 356 12.45 0.58 -5.93
C ALA A 356 12.11 2.07 -5.72
N VAL A 357 12.10 2.51 -4.46
CA VAL A 357 11.84 3.92 -4.10
C VAL A 357 12.94 4.84 -4.63
N GLU A 358 14.21 4.50 -4.44
CA GLU A 358 15.33 5.29 -4.95
C GLU A 358 15.31 5.38 -6.48
N THR A 359 15.04 4.27 -7.16
CA THR A 359 14.95 4.24 -8.63
C THR A 359 13.85 5.18 -9.13
N CYS A 360 12.69 5.16 -8.46
CA CYS A 360 11.55 6.04 -8.72
C CYS A 360 11.93 7.52 -8.50
N GLN A 361 12.43 7.87 -7.32
CA GLN A 361 12.77 9.25 -6.95
C GLN A 361 13.87 9.85 -7.84
N ARG A 362 14.91 9.07 -8.18
CA ARG A 362 16.00 9.51 -9.08
C ARG A 362 15.51 9.76 -10.51
N ALA A 363 14.43 9.12 -10.93
CA ALA A 363 13.78 9.38 -12.22
C ALA A 363 12.80 10.56 -12.18
N GLY A 364 12.68 11.25 -11.04
CA GLY A 364 11.77 12.38 -10.85
C GLY A 364 10.32 11.97 -10.53
N TRP A 365 10.05 10.67 -10.42
CA TRP A 365 8.74 10.15 -10.00
C TRP A 365 8.52 10.34 -8.50
N ARG A 366 7.27 10.16 -8.06
CA ARG A 366 6.89 10.18 -6.64
C ARG A 366 6.73 8.76 -6.10
N ALA A 367 6.93 8.56 -4.81
CA ALA A 367 6.63 7.31 -4.13
C ALA A 367 5.53 7.55 -3.09
N VAL A 368 4.61 6.61 -2.96
CA VAL A 368 3.52 6.65 -1.99
C VAL A 368 3.62 5.38 -1.15
N THR A 369 3.99 5.50 0.13
CA THR A 369 4.03 4.34 1.02
C THR A 369 2.62 3.83 1.27
N SER A 370 2.39 2.53 1.21
CA SER A 370 1.06 1.96 1.36
C SER A 370 1.00 0.80 2.34
N HIS A 371 -0.10 0.75 3.07
CA HIS A 371 -0.57 -0.43 3.80
C HIS A 371 -1.07 -1.53 2.84
N ARG A 372 -1.53 -2.66 3.41
CA ARG A 372 -2.44 -3.61 2.74
C ARG A 372 -3.83 -3.63 3.41
N SER A 373 -4.80 -4.28 2.76
CA SER A 373 -6.16 -4.42 3.31
C SER A 373 -6.19 -5.32 4.57
N GLY A 374 -5.31 -6.32 4.70
CA GLY A 374 -5.05 -7.01 5.96
C GLY A 374 -3.81 -6.45 6.64
N GLU A 375 -3.97 -5.56 7.60
CA GLU A 375 -2.87 -4.98 8.39
C GLU A 375 -2.72 -5.63 9.76
N THR A 376 -1.69 -5.23 10.48
CA THR A 376 -1.47 -5.58 11.89
C THR A 376 -1.32 -4.31 12.73
N GLU A 377 -0.93 -4.45 14.00
CA GLU A 377 -0.50 -3.32 14.83
C GLU A 377 0.87 -2.72 14.43
N ASP A 378 1.56 -3.34 13.46
CA ASP A 378 2.85 -2.88 12.98
C ASP A 378 2.73 -1.53 12.24
N SER A 379 3.59 -0.57 12.59
CA SER A 379 3.59 0.79 12.05
C SER A 379 4.82 1.11 11.19
N THR A 380 5.55 0.10 10.70
CA THR A 380 6.79 0.26 9.91
C THR A 380 6.64 1.23 8.74
N ILE A 381 5.49 1.24 8.07
CA ILE A 381 5.26 2.11 6.91
C ILE A 381 5.28 3.60 7.27
N ALA A 382 4.94 3.97 8.51
CA ALA A 382 5.04 5.35 8.98
C ALA A 382 6.50 5.80 9.07
N ASP A 383 7.36 4.96 9.67
CA ASP A 383 8.80 5.20 9.72
C ASP A 383 9.42 5.22 8.31
N LEU A 384 9.03 4.29 7.44
CA LEU A 384 9.56 4.19 6.08
C LEU A 384 9.21 5.43 5.23
N ALA A 385 7.98 5.94 5.33
CA ALA A 385 7.53 7.13 4.61
C ALA A 385 8.41 8.36 4.94
N VAL A 386 8.78 8.50 6.21
CA VAL A 386 9.67 9.58 6.69
C VAL A 386 11.12 9.30 6.36
N ALA A 387 11.58 8.05 6.53
CA ALA A 387 12.95 7.63 6.25
C ALA A 387 13.38 7.99 4.84
N LEU A 388 12.52 7.70 3.85
CA LEU A 388 12.81 7.92 2.44
C LEU A 388 12.24 9.23 1.91
N ASN A 389 11.75 10.12 2.80
CA ASN A 389 11.13 11.40 2.47
C ASN A 389 10.11 11.28 1.31
N MET A 390 9.28 10.24 1.33
CA MET A 390 8.36 9.95 0.21
C MET A 390 7.28 11.03 0.04
N GLY A 391 6.95 11.72 1.13
CA GLY A 391 6.02 12.85 1.15
C GLY A 391 4.55 12.47 1.02
N GLN A 392 4.23 11.18 0.85
CA GLN A 392 2.86 10.67 0.74
C GLN A 392 2.72 9.28 1.38
N ILE A 393 1.58 9.02 2.00
CA ILE A 393 1.24 7.73 2.61
C ILE A 393 -0.23 7.38 2.36
N LYS A 394 -0.54 6.12 2.05
CA LYS A 394 -1.88 5.53 1.91
C LYS A 394 -2.03 4.46 3.00
N THR A 395 -2.75 4.80 4.08
CA THR A 395 -2.90 3.93 5.25
C THR A 395 -4.38 3.81 5.70
N GLY A 396 -5.32 4.02 4.77
CA GLY A 396 -6.75 3.85 5.00
C GLY A 396 -7.44 5.00 5.73
N ALA A 397 -8.65 4.73 6.24
CA ALA A 397 -9.48 5.70 6.94
C ALA A 397 -9.02 5.94 8.39
N PRO A 398 -9.23 7.14 8.94
CA PRO A 398 -8.95 7.43 10.34
C PRO A 398 -10.03 6.84 11.27
N ALA A 399 -10.13 5.50 11.35
CA ALA A 399 -11.22 4.81 12.03
C ALA A 399 -10.81 3.53 12.78
N ARG A 400 -10.15 2.58 12.12
CA ARG A 400 -9.75 1.31 12.74
C ARG A 400 -8.29 1.40 13.20
N SER A 401 -7.93 0.73 14.29
CA SER A 401 -6.55 0.83 14.84
C SER A 401 -5.45 0.24 13.94
N ASP A 402 -5.82 -0.57 12.94
CA ASP A 402 -4.92 -1.09 11.90
C ASP A 402 -4.62 -0.07 10.78
N ARG A 403 -5.03 1.19 10.96
CA ARG A 403 -4.91 2.34 10.04
C ARG A 403 -4.34 3.53 10.78
#